data_AF-A0A832ITL2-F1
#
_entry.id   AF-A0A832ITL2-F1
#
_cell.length_a   1.000
_cell.length_b   1.000
_cell.length_c   1.000
_cell.angle_alpha   90.00
_cell.angle_beta   90.00
_cell.angle_gamma   90.00
#
_symmetry.space_group_name_H-M   'P 1'
#
loop_
_entity.id
_entity.type
_entity.pdbx_description
1 polymer ?
#
loop_
_entity_poly.entity_id
_entity_poly.type
_entity_poly.pdbx_seq_one_letter_code
_entity_poly.pdbx_strand_id
1 'polypeptide(L)'
;IVTTLDASLALPVGFSKETATQLKRLKKLLLKKLYKHEKIARKMYAGKQCIKGLYKAFREDNDLLPPHQKELFETRKKERVIADYIAAMTDRYAMKTYHEIYGLSL
;
A
#
# COMPACT_ATOMS: atom_id res chain seq x y z
N ILE A 1 17.81 22.59 -0.60
CA ILE A 1 16.86 23.62 -0.12
C ILE A 1 15.47 23.00 -0.21
N VAL A 2 14.90 22.56 0.91
CA VAL A 2 13.49 22.11 0.94
C VAL A 2 12.68 23.34 1.32
N THR A 3 12.00 23.94 0.34
CA THR A 3 11.07 25.03 0.60
C THR A 3 9.78 24.44 1.17
N THR A 4 9.51 24.72 2.44
CA THR A 4 8.23 24.38 3.05
C THR A 4 7.20 25.43 2.67
N LEU A 5 6.09 25.01 2.06
CA LEU A 5 4.95 25.87 1.77
C LEU A 5 4.01 25.89 2.98
N ASP A 6 3.55 27.07 3.38
CA ASP A 6 2.52 27.23 4.39
C ASP A 6 1.20 26.60 3.89
N ALA A 7 0.60 25.72 4.69
CA ALA A 7 -0.62 25.00 4.33
C ALA A 7 -1.85 25.91 4.16
N SER A 8 -1.80 27.13 4.70
CA SER A 8 -2.84 28.15 4.53
C SER A 8 -2.80 28.84 3.17
N LEU A 9 -1.66 28.78 2.47
CA LEU A 9 -1.51 29.38 1.15
C LEU A 9 -2.19 28.53 0.08
N ALA A 10 -2.76 29.19 -0.92
CA ALA A 10 -3.29 28.51 -2.08
C ALA A 10 -2.17 27.73 -2.79
N LEU A 11 -2.46 26.48 -3.19
CA LEU A 11 -1.49 25.66 -3.90
C LEU A 11 -1.05 26.37 -5.18
N PRO A 12 0.27 26.50 -5.42
CA PRO A 12 0.80 27.23 -6.58
C PRO A 12 0.57 26.50 -7.91
N VAL A 13 0.12 25.25 -7.86
CA VAL A 13 -0.21 24.41 -9.01
C VAL A 13 -1.62 23.87 -8.83
N GLY A 14 -2.47 24.06 -9.83
CA GLY A 14 -3.85 23.60 -9.80
C GLY A 14 -4.47 23.56 -11.20
N PHE A 15 -5.57 22.81 -11.31
CA PHE A 15 -6.38 22.80 -12.52
C PHE A 15 -7.22 24.07 -12.62
N SER A 16 -7.54 24.48 -13.86
CA SER A 16 -8.59 25.47 -14.08
C SER A 16 -9.92 24.97 -13.49
N LYS A 17 -10.85 25.88 -13.19
CA LYS A 17 -12.18 25.53 -12.64
C LYS A 17 -12.92 24.52 -13.53
N GLU A 18 -12.78 24.66 -14.84
CA GLU A 18 -13.38 23.77 -15.82
C GLU A 18 -12.77 22.36 -15.77
N THR A 19 -11.44 22.26 -15.89
CA THR A 19 -10.73 20.97 -15.84
C THR A 19 -10.95 20.26 -14.52
N ALA A 20 -10.96 20.99 -13.39
CA ALA A 20 -11.27 20.43 -12.08
C ALA A 20 -12.69 19.82 -12.03
N THR A 21 -13.67 20.49 -12.65
CA THR A 21 -15.05 20.01 -12.75
C THR A 21 -15.15 18.75 -13.60
N GLN A 22 -14.48 18.73 -14.76
CA GLN A 22 -14.43 17.55 -15.64
C GLN A 22 -13.75 16.37 -14.95
N LEU A 23 -12.61 16.58 -14.29
CA LEU A 23 -11.90 15.55 -13.53
C LEU A 23 -12.76 14.98 -12.40
N LYS A 24 -13.53 15.83 -11.70
CA LYS A 24 -14.47 15.39 -10.66
C LYS A 24 -15.56 14.47 -11.25
N ARG A 25 -16.12 14.83 -12.42
CA ARG A 25 -17.10 13.99 -13.13
C ARG A 25 -16.49 12.66 -13.55
N LEU A 26 -15.29 12.65 -14.10
CA LEU A 26 -14.56 11.45 -14.51
C LEU A 26 -14.28 10.52 -13.31
N LYS A 27 -13.74 11.06 -12.21
CA LYS A 27 -13.49 10.27 -10.99
C LYS A 27 -14.76 9.60 -10.45
N LYS A 28 -15.90 10.32 -10.47
CA LYS A 28 -17.20 9.75 -10.06
C LYS A 28 -17.65 8.60 -10.97
N LEU A 29 -17.45 8.74 -12.28
CA LEU A 29 -17.76 7.69 -13.25
C LEU A 29 -16.87 6.46 -13.04
N LEU A 30 -15.54 6.65 -12.93
CA LEU A 30 -14.58 5.56 -12.69
C LEU A 30 -14.85 4.85 -11.38
N LEU A 31 -15.19 5.57 -10.31
CA LEU A 31 -15.57 4.97 -9.05
C LEU A 31 -16.79 4.05 -9.20
N LYS A 32 -17.82 4.49 -9.93
CA LYS A 32 -19.05 3.71 -10.12
C LYS A 32 -18.87 2.53 -11.07
N LYS A 33 -18.10 2.71 -12.15
CA LYS A 33 -18.05 1.76 -13.28
C LYS A 33 -16.82 0.85 -13.30
N LEU A 34 -15.70 1.29 -12.72
CA LEU A 34 -14.44 0.55 -12.74
C LEU A 34 -14.06 0.03 -11.35
N TYR A 35 -13.86 0.90 -10.37
CA TYR A 35 -13.33 0.49 -9.06
C TYR A 35 -14.32 -0.37 -8.25
N LYS A 36 -15.63 -0.14 -8.41
CA LYS A 36 -16.69 -0.95 -7.79
C LYS A 36 -17.09 -2.18 -8.60
N HIS A 37 -16.41 -2.45 -9.71
CA HIS A 37 -16.69 -3.64 -10.51
C HIS A 37 -16.27 -4.91 -9.73
N GLU A 38 -17.09 -5.95 -9.74
CA GLU A 38 -16.90 -7.16 -8.91
C GLU A 38 -15.51 -7.80 -9.06
N LYS A 39 -15.01 -7.90 -10.30
CA LYS A 39 -13.65 -8.42 -10.58
C LYS A 39 -12.56 -7.61 -9.87
N ILE A 40 -12.68 -6.29 -9.82
CA ILE A 40 -11.72 -5.41 -9.14
C ILE A 40 -11.89 -5.54 -7.63
N ALA A 41 -13.13 -5.53 -7.13
CA ALA A 41 -13.42 -5.69 -5.70
C ALA A 41 -12.82 -6.98 -5.12
N ARG A 42 -12.94 -8.11 -5.84
CA ARG A 42 -12.34 -9.39 -5.43
C ARG A 42 -10.81 -9.31 -5.35
N LYS A 43 -10.14 -8.72 -6.35
CA LYS A 43 -8.68 -8.53 -6.34
C LYS A 43 -8.23 -7.60 -5.22
N MET A 44 -8.95 -6.50 -4.99
CA MET A 44 -8.67 -5.58 -3.88
C MET A 44 -8.82 -6.26 -2.52
N TYR A 45 -9.85 -7.10 -2.37
CA TYR A 45 -10.04 -7.88 -1.14
C TYR A 45 -8.88 -8.85 -0.91
N ALA A 46 -8.47 -9.61 -1.94
CA ALA A 46 -7.33 -10.53 -1.84
C ALA A 46 -6.04 -9.80 -1.46
N GLY A 47 -5.74 -8.67 -2.11
CA GLY A 47 -4.58 -7.84 -1.76
C GLY A 47 -4.64 -7.33 -0.31
N LYS A 48 -5.82 -6.89 0.16
CA LYS A 48 -6.00 -6.48 1.56
C LYS A 48 -5.73 -7.62 2.55
N GLN A 49 -6.14 -8.85 2.23
CA GLN A 49 -5.86 -10.02 3.08
C GLN A 49 -4.38 -10.39 3.06
N CYS A 50 -3.75 -10.35 1.88
CA CYS A 50 -2.32 -10.56 1.72
C CYS A 50 -1.50 -9.64 2.64
N ILE A 51 -1.71 -8.32 2.54
CA ILE A 51 -0.98 -7.34 3.35
C ILE A 51 -1.24 -7.54 4.85
N LYS A 52 -2.49 -7.82 5.25
CA LYS A 52 -2.83 -8.09 6.65
C LYS A 52 -2.13 -9.33 7.19
N GLY A 53 -2.13 -10.42 6.43
CA GLY A 53 -1.48 -11.65 6.86
C GLY A 53 0.04 -11.53 6.88
N LEU A 54 0.65 -10.90 5.87
CA LEU A 54 2.09 -10.61 5.89
C LEU A 54 2.49 -9.82 7.13
N TYR A 55 1.77 -8.72 7.43
CA TYR A 55 2.04 -7.91 8.61
C TYR A 55 1.87 -8.71 9.91
N LYS A 56 0.81 -9.51 10.00
CA LYS A 56 0.56 -10.37 11.15
C LYS A 56 1.68 -11.40 11.33
N ALA A 57 2.04 -12.13 10.28
CA ALA A 57 3.07 -13.15 10.29
C ALA A 57 4.42 -12.59 10.72
N PHE A 58 4.89 -11.49 10.11
CA PHE A 58 6.16 -10.86 10.48
C PHE A 58 6.18 -10.27 11.90
N ARG A 59 5.01 -9.91 12.44
CA ARG A 59 4.89 -9.43 13.82
C ARG A 59 4.91 -10.58 14.83
N GLU A 60 4.32 -11.71 14.48
CA GLU A 60 4.27 -12.91 15.32
C GLU A 60 5.62 -13.63 15.34
N ASP A 61 6.26 -13.75 14.17
CA ASP A 61 7.58 -14.36 14.02
C ASP A 61 8.50 -13.49 13.16
N ASN A 62 9.54 -12.98 13.83
CA ASN A 62 10.53 -12.09 13.22
C ASN A 62 11.52 -12.84 12.32
N ASP A 63 11.63 -14.16 12.44
CA ASP A 63 12.53 -14.99 11.63
C ASP A 63 12.00 -15.19 10.20
N LEU A 64 10.74 -14.85 9.97
CA LEU A 64 10.13 -14.80 8.64
C LEU A 64 10.63 -13.60 7.81
N LEU A 65 11.22 -12.58 8.45
CA LEU A 65 11.83 -11.46 7.75
C LEU A 65 13.25 -11.79 7.27
N PRO A 66 13.70 -11.21 6.15
CA PRO A 66 15.10 -11.29 5.76
C PRO A 66 16.03 -10.74 6.87
N PRO A 67 17.24 -11.31 7.04
CA PRO A 67 18.18 -10.90 8.09
C PRO A 67 18.46 -9.39 8.12
N HIS A 68 18.69 -8.78 6.95
CA HIS A 68 18.96 -7.34 6.82
C HIS A 68 17.80 -6.45 7.29
N GLN A 69 16.55 -6.93 7.25
CA GLN A 69 15.41 -6.20 7.81
C GLN A 69 15.34 -6.38 9.33
N LYS A 70 15.61 -7.60 9.81
CA LYS A 70 15.61 -7.91 11.24
C LYS A 70 16.67 -7.11 12.01
N GLU A 71 17.85 -6.90 11.42
CA GLU A 71 18.91 -6.06 11.99
C GLU A 71 18.45 -4.61 12.28
N LEU A 72 17.48 -4.09 11.52
CA LEU A 72 16.95 -2.74 11.73
C LEU A 72 16.13 -2.62 13.02
N PHE A 73 15.75 -3.72 13.67
CA PHE A 73 15.03 -3.68 14.95
C PHE A 73 15.86 -3.11 16.10
N GLU A 74 17.19 -3.15 16.00
CA GLU A 74 18.08 -2.54 17.00
C GLU A 74 18.01 -1.02 17.01
N THR A 75 17.61 -0.41 15.88
CA THR A 75 17.63 1.06 15.70
C THR A 75 16.26 1.66 15.41
N ARG A 76 15.28 0.84 14.98
CA ARG A 76 13.95 1.30 14.55
C ARG A 76 12.85 0.43 15.18
N LYS A 77 11.68 1.04 15.38
CA LYS A 77 10.49 0.32 15.86
C LYS A 77 10.12 -0.81 14.91
N LYS A 78 9.86 -2.00 15.47
CA LYS A 78 9.52 -3.22 14.72
C LYS A 78 8.37 -3.00 13.73
N GLU A 79 7.32 -2.32 14.19
CA GLU A 79 6.12 -2.05 13.38
C GLU A 79 6.45 -1.23 12.13
N ARG A 80 7.43 -0.31 12.23
CA ARG A 80 7.86 0.53 11.12
C ARG A 80 8.69 -0.26 10.13
N VAL A 81 9.64 -1.06 10.61
CA VAL A 81 10.48 -1.90 9.76
C VAL A 81 9.63 -2.89 8.97
N ILE A 82 8.66 -3.56 9.62
CA ILE A 82 7.73 -4.47 8.94
C ILE A 82 6.89 -3.73 7.89
N ALA A 83 6.34 -2.56 8.24
CA ALA A 83 5.52 -1.78 7.31
C ALA A 83 6.34 -1.29 6.10
N ASP A 84 7.56 -0.82 6.32
CA ASP A 84 8.47 -0.35 5.27
C ASP A 84 8.88 -1.51 4.35
N TYR A 85 9.18 -2.68 4.92
CA TYR A 85 9.52 -3.88 4.14
C TYR A 85 8.34 -4.33 3.26
N ILE A 86 7.12 -4.39 3.81
CA ILE A 86 5.91 -4.73 3.03
C ILE A 86 5.66 -3.68 1.93
N ALA A 87 5.85 -2.39 2.22
CA ALA A 87 5.65 -1.32 1.24
C ALA A 87 6.68 -1.37 0.08
N ALA A 88 7.87 -1.94 0.32
CA ALA A 88 8.89 -2.15 -0.69
C ALA A 88 8.62 -3.38 -1.58
N MET A 89 7.67 -4.24 -1.22
CA MET A 89 7.34 -5.43 -2.01
C MET A 89 6.60 -5.06 -3.31
N THR A 90 6.90 -5.78 -4.38
CA THR A 90 6.02 -5.80 -5.56
C THR A 90 4.82 -6.70 -5.31
N ASP A 91 3.68 -6.45 -5.98
CA ASP A 91 2.47 -7.27 -5.86
C ASP A 91 2.76 -8.78 -6.03
N ARG A 92 3.59 -9.13 -7.00
CA ARG A 92 3.96 -10.53 -7.29
C ARG A 92 4.72 -11.15 -6.12
N TYR A 93 5.68 -10.40 -5.56
CA TYR A 93 6.49 -10.87 -4.45
C TYR A 93 5.66 -11.02 -3.17
N ALA A 94 4.83 -10.01 -2.83
CA ALA A 94 3.96 -10.06 -1.67
C ALA A 94 3.00 -11.26 -1.72
N MET A 95 2.35 -11.50 -2.86
CA MET A 95 1.47 -12.65 -3.04
C MET A 95 2.22 -13.99 -2.93
N LYS A 96 3.41 -14.10 -3.53
CA LYS A 96 4.24 -15.30 -3.43
C LYS A 96 4.60 -15.59 -1.97
N THR A 97 5.16 -14.62 -1.26
CA THR A 97 5.55 -14.76 0.15
C THR A 97 4.35 -15.08 1.04
N TYR A 98 3.20 -14.45 0.80
CA TYR A 98 1.97 -14.78 1.52
C TYR A 98 1.54 -16.24 1.32
N HIS A 99 1.62 -16.76 0.09
CA HIS A 99 1.28 -18.16 -0.17
C HIS A 99 2.29 -19.13 0.45
N GLU A 100 3.59 -18.80 0.46
CA GLU A 100 4.64 -19.59 1.12
C GLU A 100 4.41 -19.68 2.63
N ILE A 101 4.14 -18.55 3.30
CA ILE A 101 3.92 -18.49 4.75
C ILE A 101 2.67 -19.28 5.17
N TYR A 102 1.57 -19.17 4.40
CA TYR A 102 0.29 -19.79 4.76
C TYR A 102 0.04 -21.14 4.10
N GLY A 103 1.03 -21.72 3.38
CA GLY A 103 0.90 -23.03 2.75
C GLY A 103 -0.19 -23.10 1.68
N LEU A 104 -0.46 -21.98 0.98
CA LEU A 104 -1.47 -21.89 -0.08
C LEU A 104 -0.92 -22.30 -1.46
N SER A 105 0.30 -22.85 -1.48
CA SER A 105 0.95 -23.43 -2.65
C SER A 105 0.58 -24.92 -2.75
N LEU A 106 -0.11 -25.29 -3.83
CA LEU A 106 -0.04 -26.63 -4.44
C LEU A 106 1.08 -26.59 -5.49
#